data_AF-A0A2W6E6B9-F1
#
_entry.id   AF-A0A2W6E6B9-F1
#
_cell.length_a   1.000
_cell.length_b   1.000
_cell.length_c   1.000
_cell.angle_alpha   90.00
_cell.angle_beta   90.00
_cell.angle_gamma   90.00
#
_symmetry.space_group_name_H-M   'P 1'
#
loop_
_entity.id
_entity.type
_entity.pdbx_description
1 polymer ?
#
loop_
_entity_poly.entity_id
_entity_poly.type
_entity_poly.pdbx_seq_one_letter_code
_entity_poly.pdbx_strand_id
1 'polypeptide(L)'
;MAMDRVIIGAVPHKLSVTIEARDSREILRATGRFGTDARSHRQLLQVARQWPERIWAVDGANGIGRPLTQRLLAEGERVLDVLAKLAARAGQGRP
;
A
#
# COMPACT_ATOMS: atom_id res chain seq x y z
N MET A 1 9.42 -21.38 -9.92
CA MET A 1 9.90 -19.98 -9.98
C MET A 1 9.43 -19.31 -8.71
N ALA A 2 10.33 -18.76 -7.89
CA ALA A 2 9.90 -17.96 -6.75
C ALA A 2 9.09 -16.77 -7.28
N MET A 3 7.89 -16.55 -6.77
CA MET A 3 7.14 -15.34 -7.12
C MET A 3 7.80 -14.19 -6.36
N ASP A 4 8.29 -13.18 -7.08
CA ASP A 4 8.94 -12.04 -6.44
C ASP A 4 7.95 -11.36 -5.48
N ARG A 5 8.35 -11.24 -4.21
CA ARG A 5 7.56 -10.56 -3.18
C ARG A 5 7.36 -9.09 -3.57
N VAL A 6 6.14 -8.61 -3.41
CA VAL A 6 5.79 -7.20 -3.65
C VAL A 6 5.51 -6.46 -2.35
N ILE A 7 6.10 -5.28 -2.21
CA ILE A 7 5.78 -4.33 -1.15
C ILE A 7 4.83 -3.29 -1.74
N ILE A 8 3.68 -3.12 -1.11
CA ILE A 8 2.69 -2.10 -1.49
C ILE A 8 2.76 -0.98 -0.46
N GLY A 9 3.42 0.11 -0.82
CA GLY A 9 3.38 1.35 -0.06
C GLY A 9 2.00 1.98 -0.18
N ALA A 10 1.39 2.34 0.94
CA ALA A 10 0.10 3.03 0.98
C ALA A 10 0.21 4.31 1.80
N VAL A 11 -0.23 5.42 1.20
CA VAL A 11 -0.24 6.75 1.81
C VAL A 11 -1.68 7.22 1.94
N PRO A 12 -2.27 7.11 3.13
CA PRO A 12 -3.60 7.61 3.40
C PRO A 12 -3.63 9.14 3.47
N HIS A 13 -4.58 9.74 2.77
CA HIS A 13 -4.96 11.15 2.84
C HIS A 13 -6.44 11.25 3.21
N LYS A 14 -6.91 12.46 3.58
CA LYS A 14 -8.27 12.70 4.12
C LYS A 14 -9.40 11.93 3.41
N LEU A 15 -9.37 11.85 2.08
CA LEU A 15 -10.41 11.22 1.26
C LEU A 15 -9.88 10.20 0.25
N SER A 16 -8.58 9.88 0.28
CA SER A 16 -8.00 8.95 -0.68
C SER A 16 -6.79 8.22 -0.13
N VAL A 17 -6.52 7.04 -0.66
CA VAL A 17 -5.28 6.29 -0.43
C VAL A 17 -4.52 6.22 -1.75
N THR A 18 -3.28 6.69 -1.76
CA THR A 18 -2.37 6.49 -2.90
C THR A 18 -1.52 5.26 -2.62
N ILE A 19 -1.29 4.41 -3.63
CA ILE A 19 -0.42 3.25 -3.51
C ILE A 19 0.68 3.24 -4.56
N GLU A 20 1.82 2.66 -4.19
CA GLU A 20 2.84 2.17 -5.12
C GLU A 20 3.16 0.72 -4.77
N ALA A 21 3.17 -0.15 -5.77
CA ALA A 21 3.56 -1.55 -5.63
C ALA A 21 4.91 -1.77 -6.31
N ARG A 22 5.91 -2.23 -5.55
CA ARG A 22 7.27 -2.52 -6.05
C ARG A 22 7.66 -3.94 -5.70
N ASP A 23 8.36 -4.61 -6.62
CA ASP A 23 8.91 -5.94 -6.35
C ASP A 23 10.24 -5.88 -5.58
N SER A 24 10.85 -7.04 -5.35
CA SER A 24 12.14 -7.17 -4.66
C SER A 24 13.33 -6.56 -5.40
N ARG A 25 13.16 -6.17 -6.68
CA ARG A 25 14.17 -5.44 -7.47
C ARG A 25 13.85 -3.95 -7.55
N GLU A 26 12.93 -3.48 -6.71
CA GLU A 26 12.44 -2.10 -6.65
C GLU A 26 11.74 -1.61 -7.92
N ILE A 27 11.41 -2.53 -8.83
CA ILE A 27 10.70 -2.21 -10.07
C ILE A 27 9.26 -1.88 -9.73
N LEU A 28 8.81 -0.70 -10.18
CA LEU A 28 7.43 -0.28 -10.05
C LEU A 28 6.52 -1.18 -10.89
N ARG A 29 5.62 -1.90 -10.22
CA ARG A 29 4.67 -2.82 -10.84
C ARG A 29 3.29 -2.20 -11.00
N ALA A 30 2.88 -1.30 -10.11
CA ALA A 30 1.67 -0.49 -10.27
C ALA A 30 1.70 0.75 -9.38
N THR A 31 0.86 1.73 -9.75
CA THR A 31 0.44 2.83 -8.89
C THR A 31 -1.08 2.92 -8.89
N GLY A 32 -1.66 3.60 -7.91
CA GLY A 32 -3.10 3.83 -7.91
C GLY A 32 -3.52 4.84 -6.87
N ARG A 33 -4.69 5.45 -7.07
CA ARG A 33 -5.35 6.32 -6.10
C ARG A 33 -6.80 5.88 -5.94
N PHE A 34 -7.17 5.56 -4.71
CA PHE A 34 -8.48 5.01 -4.36
C PHE A 34 -9.17 5.90 -3.34
N GLY A 35 -10.50 5.94 -3.34
CA GLY A 35 -11.26 6.54 -2.25
C GLY A 35 -11.15 5.73 -0.95
N THR A 36 -11.74 6.26 0.13
CA THR A 36 -11.74 5.58 1.44
C THR A 36 -13.00 4.73 1.69
N ASP A 37 -13.95 4.72 0.75
CA ASP A 37 -15.20 3.97 0.85
C ASP A 37 -15.00 2.45 0.63
N ALA A 38 -16.08 1.68 0.77
CA ALA A 38 -16.03 0.21 0.66
C ALA A 38 -15.87 -0.33 -0.76
N ARG A 39 -16.32 0.41 -1.77
CA ARG A 39 -16.09 0.04 -3.18
C ARG A 39 -14.63 0.28 -3.54
N SER A 40 -14.10 1.45 -3.19
CA SER A 40 -12.71 1.83 -3.42
C SER A 40 -11.73 0.88 -2.73
N HIS A 41 -12.02 0.45 -1.50
CA HIS A 41 -11.22 -0.56 -0.80
C HIS A 41 -11.21 -1.91 -1.52
N ARG A 42 -12.35 -2.38 -2.02
CA ARG A 42 -12.41 -3.64 -2.80
C ARG A 42 -11.61 -3.54 -4.10
N GLN A 43 -11.64 -2.39 -4.78
CA GLN A 43 -10.84 -2.15 -5.96
C GLN A 43 -9.33 -2.16 -5.64
N LEU A 44 -8.94 -1.51 -4.54
CA LEU A 44 -7.56 -1.54 -4.03
C LEU A 44 -7.09 -2.98 -3.76
N LEU A 45 -7.90 -3.81 -3.11
CA LEU A 45 -7.58 -5.23 -2.88
C LEU A 45 -7.53 -6.03 -4.19
N GLN A 46 -8.41 -5.74 -5.14
CA GLN A 46 -8.41 -6.42 -6.43
C GLN A 46 -7.10 -6.18 -7.19
N VAL A 47 -6.56 -4.96 -7.16
CA VAL A 47 -5.24 -4.66 -7.72
C VAL A 47 -4.16 -5.44 -6.97
N ALA A 48 -4.18 -5.41 -5.64
CA ALA A 48 -3.18 -6.10 -4.82
C ALA A 48 -3.14 -7.63 -5.03
N ARG A 49 -4.28 -8.25 -5.35
CA ARG A 49 -4.41 -9.71 -5.56
C ARG A 49 -3.61 -10.24 -6.75
N GLN A 50 -3.13 -9.39 -7.65
CA GLN A 50 -2.22 -9.80 -8.72
C GLN A 50 -0.86 -10.30 -8.20
N TRP A 51 -0.52 -10.00 -6.94
CA TRP A 51 0.71 -10.48 -6.29
C TRP A 51 0.38 -11.37 -5.10
N PRO A 52 0.47 -12.71 -5.23
CA PRO A 52 0.18 -13.64 -4.15
C PRO A 52 1.05 -13.43 -2.91
N GLU A 53 2.33 -13.10 -3.12
CA GLU A 53 3.26 -12.73 -2.06
C GLU A 53 3.36 -11.21 -1.93
N ARG A 54 2.55 -10.62 -1.04
CA ARG A 54 2.56 -9.18 -0.77
C ARG A 54 2.66 -8.83 0.71
N ILE A 55 3.13 -7.62 0.98
CA ILE A 55 3.13 -6.95 2.28
C ILE A 55 2.72 -5.49 2.04
N TRP A 56 1.86 -4.96 2.91
CA TRP A 56 1.49 -3.54 2.91
C TRP A 56 2.39 -2.75 3.84
N ALA A 57 2.94 -1.66 3.33
CA ALA A 57 3.68 -0.66 4.09
C ALA A 57 2.78 0.58 4.20
N VAL A 58 2.05 0.71 5.30
CA VAL A 58 1.07 1.79 5.48
C VAL A 58 1.69 2.92 6.28
N ASP A 59 1.66 4.13 5.72
CA ASP A 59 2.07 5.33 6.44
C ASP A 59 1.11 5.64 7.59
N GLY A 60 1.66 5.69 8.80
CA GLY A 60 0.93 6.03 10.01
C GLY A 60 -0.16 5.01 10.31
N ALA A 61 0.15 3.72 10.24
CA ALA A 61 -0.77 2.61 10.50
C ALA A 61 -1.40 2.67 11.90
N ASN A 62 -0.73 3.32 12.86
CA ASN A 62 -1.27 3.60 14.20
C ASN A 62 -1.93 4.99 14.33
N GLY A 63 -1.82 5.84 13.31
CA GLY A 63 -2.36 7.21 13.25
C GLY A 63 -3.40 7.37 12.14
N ILE A 64 -3.17 8.29 11.20
CA ILE A 64 -4.10 8.61 10.10
C ILE A 64 -4.40 7.38 9.22
N GLY A 65 -3.43 6.46 9.08
CA GLY A 65 -3.59 5.22 8.32
C GLY A 65 -4.24 4.07 9.07
N ARG A 66 -4.62 4.26 10.34
CA ARG A 66 -5.28 3.22 11.15
C ARG A 66 -6.56 2.65 10.54
N PRO A 67 -7.48 3.45 9.98
CA PRO A 67 -8.69 2.90 9.35
C PRO A 67 -8.37 1.99 8.16
N LEU A 68 -7.40 2.35 7.33
CA LEU A 68 -6.96 1.48 6.23
C LEU A 68 -6.32 0.20 6.77
N THR A 69 -5.42 0.33 7.75
CA THR A 69 -4.70 -0.79 8.38
C THR A 69 -5.67 -1.82 8.96
N GLN A 70 -6.67 -1.36 9.71
CA GLN A 70 -7.67 -2.26 10.30
C GLN A 70 -8.45 -3.04 9.25
N ARG A 71 -8.81 -2.40 8.14
CA ARG A 71 -9.52 -3.06 7.04
C ARG A 71 -8.66 -4.06 6.30
N LEU A 72 -7.38 -3.75 6.08
CA LEU A 72 -6.42 -4.67 5.48
C LEU A 72 -6.20 -5.91 6.37
N LEU A 73 -6.02 -5.70 7.68
CA LEU A 73 -5.86 -6.79 8.65
C LEU A 73 -7.12 -7.68 8.71
N ALA A 74 -8.32 -7.08 8.63
CA ALA A 74 -9.58 -7.83 8.61
C ALA A 74 -9.73 -8.73 7.38
N GLU A 75 -9.03 -8.42 6.28
CA GLU A 75 -8.99 -9.20 5.04
C GLU A 75 -7.83 -10.21 5.01
N GLY A 76 -7.09 -10.35 6.12
CA GLY A 76 -5.96 -11.27 6.26
C GLY A 76 -4.66 -10.77 5.62
N GLU A 77 -4.59 -9.49 5.24
CA GLU A 77 -3.37 -8.91 4.67
C GLU A 77 -2.30 -8.69 5.75
N ARG A 78 -1.02 -8.79 5.37
CA ARG A 78 0.10 -8.43 6.24
C ARG A 78 0.41 -6.95 6.11
N VAL A 79 0.42 -6.24 7.24
CA VAL A 79 0.65 -4.78 7.28
C VAL A 79 1.82 -4.44 8.20
N LEU A 80 2.71 -3.58 7.73
CA LEU A 80 3.79 -2.95 8.49
C LEU A 80 3.50 -1.46 8.60
N ASP A 81 3.65 -0.91 9.81
CA ASP A 81 3.61 0.53 10.04
C ASP A 81 4.90 1.16 9.53
N VAL A 82 4.77 2.16 8.67
CA VAL A 82 5.90 2.97 8.22
C VAL A 82 5.76 4.37 8.78
N LEU A 83 6.81 4.86 9.42
CA LEU A 83 6.87 6.24 9.86
C LEU A 83 6.86 7.16 8.63
N ALA A 84 5.93 8.11 8.57
CA ALA A 84 5.73 9.11 7.50
C ALA A 84 7.00 9.72 6.89
N LYS A 85 8.08 9.81 7.67
CA LYS A 85 9.39 10.32 7.23
C LYS A 85 10.09 9.44 6.18
N LEU A 86 9.76 8.15 6.08
CA LEU A 86 10.34 7.25 5.07
C LEU A 86 9.58 7.28 3.74
N ALA A 87 8.26 7.46 3.75
CA ALA A 87 7.44 7.59 2.55
C ALA A 87 7.82 8.83 1.71
N ALA A 88 8.24 9.92 2.36
CA ALA A 88 8.72 11.13 1.70
C ALA A 88 9.97 10.93 0.84
N ARG A 89 10.73 9.83 1.05
CA ARG A 89 11.95 9.52 0.28
C ARG A 89 11.69 8.61 -0.93
N ALA A 90 10.59 7.86 -0.92
CA ALA A 90 10.14 7.05 -2.07
C ALA A 90 9.51 7.90 -3.19
N GLY A 91 9.10 9.15 -2.89
CA GLY A 91 8.52 10.09 -3.86
C GLY A 91 9.48 11.14 -4.42
N GLN A 92 10.76 11.15 -4.03
CA GLN A 92 11.77 12.08 -4.57
C GLN A 92 12.63 11.42 -5.65
N GLY A 93 11.97 10.90 -6.69
CA GLY A 93 12.60 10.88 -8.00
C GLY A 93 12.65 12.32 -8.51
N ARG A 94 13.82 12.99 -8.39
CA ARG A 94 14.15 14.10 -9.30
C ARG A 94 14.12 13.54 -10.75
N PRO A 95 13.82 14.40 -11.74
CA PRO A 95 13.49 13.99 -13.12
C PRO A 95 14.54 13.08 -13.75
#